data_AF-A0A8C0VSI0-F1
#
_entry.id   AF-A0A8C0VSI0-F1
#
_cell.length_a   1.000
_cell.length_b   1.000
_cell.length_c   1.000
_cell.angle_alpha   90.00
_cell.angle_beta   90.00
_cell.angle_gamma   90.00
#
_symmetry.space_group_name_H-M   'P 1'
#
loop_
_entity.id
_entity.type
_entity.pdbx_description
1 polymer ?
#
loop_
_entity_poly.entity_id
_entity_poly.type
_entity_poly.pdbx_seq_one_letter_code
_entity_poly.pdbx_strand_id
1 'polypeptide(L)'
;MCSEIQGIPQKHQHCTLGCRGGHGGHTMSDRHSPLLLQAISISKAINTQEAPVKEKHARRIILGTHHEKGAFTFWSYAIGLPLPSSAILSWKFCHVLHKVLRDGHPNVSVPSAVSLLLHGQGEISGSCQHPSGHLHDRYGQLVSIYTRLLLTKISFHVKHPEFPPGLEVSDEVLEKTAGTDVNNIFQLTVELFDYLDCELKLSESVFRQLNTSMAVSQMSAVQCRLAPLIQVIQDCSHLYHYSVKLMFKLHSCLPADTLQGHRDRFHEQFRSLKNFFKKASDMLYFKRLIQIPRLPESPPNFLRASALAEHVKPVVVIPEEAPEDEEPENLIEISTTSTTEPQVGGPVAAATWDQPAFVHRDAQIESLNKEVETLRAEMKKIKLEVKPGWGGRTGWGGGLVLCCGNPEGMQHEQGPAIQCCVLGPLPVPGCDS
;
A
#
# COMPACT_ATOMS: atom_id res chain seq x y z
N MET A 1 -46.44 -3.03 -16.23
CA MET A 1 -46.94 -2.98 -14.85
C MET A 1 -45.73 -2.88 -13.94
N CYS A 2 -45.47 -1.66 -13.46
CA CYS A 2 -44.52 -1.41 -12.38
C CYS A 2 -45.25 -1.65 -11.05
N SER A 3 -44.60 -2.33 -10.11
CA SER A 3 -44.86 -2.21 -8.66
C SER A 3 -43.55 -2.63 -7.97
N GLU A 4 -42.75 -1.67 -7.50
CA GLU A 4 -42.75 -1.13 -6.13
C GLU A 4 -41.65 -1.77 -5.27
N ILE A 5 -40.51 -1.07 -5.17
CA ILE A 5 -39.56 -1.23 -4.05
C ILE A 5 -39.79 0.00 -3.16
N GLN A 6 -40.38 -0.24 -1.99
CA GLN A 6 -40.57 0.76 -0.94
C GLN A 6 -39.22 1.19 -0.36
N GLY A 7 -39.06 2.51 -0.19
CA GLY A 7 -37.86 3.17 0.29
C GLY A 7 -37.64 3.06 1.80
N ILE A 8 -36.36 3.09 2.18
CA ILE A 8 -35.89 3.33 3.55
C ILE A 8 -35.07 4.63 3.51
N PRO A 9 -35.35 5.63 4.36
CA PRO A 9 -34.75 6.96 4.26
C PRO A 9 -33.32 6.99 4.83
N GLN A 10 -32.40 7.58 4.07
CA GLN A 10 -31.09 8.00 4.58
C GLN A 10 -31.28 9.17 5.55
N LYS A 11 -30.93 8.98 6.82
CA LYS A 11 -30.73 10.10 7.76
C LYS A 11 -29.37 10.72 7.49
N HIS A 12 -29.35 11.86 6.81
CA HIS A 12 -28.25 12.82 6.89
C HIS A 12 -28.25 13.46 8.27
N GLN A 13 -27.25 13.16 9.09
CA GLN A 13 -27.01 13.86 10.34
C GLN A 13 -26.03 15.01 10.07
N HIS A 14 -26.62 16.18 9.82
CA HIS A 14 -25.92 17.47 9.82
C HIS A 14 -25.38 17.70 11.24
N CYS A 15 -24.06 17.72 11.41
CA CYS A 15 -23.43 18.09 12.68
C CYS A 15 -23.28 19.62 12.71
N THR A 16 -24.28 20.31 13.26
CA THR A 16 -24.23 21.74 13.54
C THR A 16 -23.41 21.98 14.82
N LEU A 17 -22.28 22.67 14.70
CA LEU A 17 -21.52 23.21 15.84
C LEU A 17 -22.36 24.25 16.58
N GLY A 18 -22.85 23.88 17.76
CA GLY A 18 -23.44 24.81 18.73
C GLY A 18 -22.41 25.24 19.76
N CYS A 19 -21.86 26.46 19.60
CA CYS A 19 -21.10 27.12 20.65
C CYS A 19 -22.04 27.47 21.82
N ARG A 20 -21.85 26.83 22.97
CA ARG A 20 -22.40 27.32 24.26
C ARG A 20 -21.23 27.59 25.19
N GLY A 21 -21.04 28.86 25.51
CA GLY A 21 -20.01 29.35 26.41
C GLY A 21 -20.24 28.88 27.84
N GLY A 22 -19.16 28.39 28.46
CA GLY A 22 -19.04 28.18 29.89
C GLY A 22 -17.68 28.69 30.34
N HIS A 23 -17.68 29.75 31.13
CA HIS A 23 -16.49 30.28 31.82
C HIS A 23 -15.94 29.22 32.78
N GLY A 24 -14.65 28.93 32.66
CA GLY A 24 -13.88 28.11 33.58
C GLY A 24 -12.42 28.20 33.18
N GLY A 25 -11.66 29.06 33.86
CA GLY A 25 -10.24 29.24 33.62
C GLY A 25 -9.48 27.93 33.83
N HIS A 26 -8.98 27.37 32.73
CA HIS A 26 -7.88 26.43 32.73
C HIS A 26 -6.88 26.90 31.67
N THR A 27 -5.64 27.00 32.11
CA THR A 27 -4.46 27.40 31.37
C THR A 27 -4.37 26.70 30.01
N MET A 28 -4.27 27.51 28.96
CA MET A 28 -3.90 27.09 27.59
C MET A 28 -2.44 26.65 27.61
N SER A 29 -2.19 25.38 27.97
CA SER A 29 -0.92 24.71 27.71
C SER A 29 -1.09 23.87 26.44
N ASP A 30 -0.57 24.42 25.34
CA ASP A 30 -0.03 23.76 24.14
C ASP A 30 -0.39 22.28 23.89
N ARG A 31 -1.67 21.99 23.63
CA ARG A 31 -2.09 20.69 23.09
C ARG A 31 -2.30 20.81 21.59
N HIS A 32 -1.24 20.55 20.82
CA HIS A 32 -1.39 20.24 19.40
C HIS A 32 -2.47 19.15 19.21
N SER A 33 -3.35 19.32 18.22
CA SER A 33 -4.38 18.31 17.95
C SER A 33 -3.73 16.95 17.65
N PRO A 34 -4.34 15.81 18.04
CA PRO A 34 -3.79 14.48 17.75
C PRO A 34 -3.45 14.27 16.27
N LEU A 35 -4.24 14.88 15.38
CA LEU A 35 -4.02 14.88 13.92
C LEU A 35 -2.73 15.62 13.53
N LEU A 36 -2.45 16.78 14.14
CA LEU A 36 -1.23 17.54 13.89
C LEU A 36 0.01 16.75 14.33
N LEU A 37 -0.07 16.07 15.47
CA LEU A 37 1.01 15.23 15.98
C LEU A 37 1.29 14.02 15.07
N GLN A 38 0.25 13.42 14.50
CA GLN A 38 0.37 12.35 13.52
C GLN A 38 1.00 12.85 12.23
N ALA A 39 0.55 13.99 11.68
CA ALA A 39 1.12 14.61 10.47
C ALA A 39 2.62 14.93 10.63
N ILE A 40 3.02 15.50 11.77
CA ILE A 40 4.44 15.73 12.11
C ILE A 40 5.21 14.40 12.11
N SER A 41 4.61 13.34 12.64
CA SER A 41 5.25 12.02 12.70
C SER A 41 5.40 11.39 11.33
N ILE A 42 4.42 11.56 10.42
CA ILE A 42 4.52 11.14 9.02
C ILE A 42 5.69 11.85 8.34
N SER A 43 5.81 13.18 8.51
CA SER A 43 6.91 13.96 7.94
C SER A 43 8.29 13.55 8.50
N LYS A 44 8.37 13.32 9.81
CA LYS A 44 9.60 12.82 10.47
C LYS A 44 9.93 11.37 10.09
N ALA A 45 8.94 10.54 9.75
CA ALA A 45 9.14 9.16 9.33
C ALA A 45 9.50 9.04 7.84
N ILE A 46 8.86 9.81 6.96
CA ILE A 46 8.98 9.75 5.51
C ILE A 46 9.67 11.02 5.03
N ASN A 47 11.00 10.96 4.95
CA ASN A 47 11.85 12.06 4.51
C ASN A 47 13.03 11.55 3.67
N THR A 48 13.82 12.46 3.12
CA THR A 48 14.97 12.15 2.25
C THR A 48 16.24 11.71 3.00
N GLN A 49 16.25 11.79 4.34
CA GLN A 49 17.42 11.40 5.12
C GLN A 49 17.58 9.87 5.14
N GLU A 50 18.77 9.41 4.76
CA GLU A 50 19.16 7.99 4.70
C GLU A 50 19.43 7.43 6.10
N ALA A 51 18.38 7.42 6.90
CA ALA A 51 18.36 6.95 8.27
C ALA A 51 17.13 6.08 8.51
N PRO A 52 17.23 5.07 9.41
CA PRO A 52 16.10 4.22 9.73
C PRO A 52 14.92 5.06 10.24
N VAL A 53 13.72 4.62 9.93
CA VAL A 53 12.50 5.22 10.47
C VAL A 53 12.52 5.01 11.99
N LYS A 54 12.35 6.08 12.76
CA LYS A 54 12.31 5.98 14.22
C LYS A 54 11.00 5.35 14.66
N GLU A 55 11.09 4.40 15.58
CA GLU A 55 9.94 3.58 15.97
C GLU A 55 8.85 4.40 16.66
N LYS A 56 9.22 5.41 17.46
CA LYS A 56 8.25 6.36 18.04
C LYS A 56 7.34 7.04 17.00
N HIS A 57 7.87 7.38 15.82
CA HIS A 57 7.08 8.01 14.77
C HIS A 57 6.18 6.99 14.07
N ALA A 58 6.71 5.80 13.77
CA ALA A 58 5.92 4.72 13.19
C ALA A 58 4.76 4.30 14.12
N ARG A 59 5.03 4.13 15.41
CA ARG A 59 4.03 3.82 16.44
C ARG A 59 2.93 4.88 16.52
N ARG A 60 3.30 6.17 16.51
CA ARG A 60 2.29 7.25 16.51
C ARG A 60 1.43 7.25 15.25
N ILE A 61 2.01 6.95 14.08
CA ILE A 61 1.25 6.82 12.83
C ILE A 61 0.23 5.68 12.93
N ILE A 62 0.65 4.50 13.39
CA ILE A 62 -0.20 3.33 13.59
C ILE A 62 -1.33 3.63 14.58
N LEU A 63 -1.02 4.16 15.76
CA LEU A 63 -2.03 4.52 16.77
C LEU A 63 -3.02 5.56 16.24
N GLY A 64 -2.53 6.53 15.45
CA GLY A 64 -3.40 7.52 14.81
C GLY A 64 -4.40 6.87 13.85
N THR A 65 -4.03 5.79 13.14
CA THR A 65 -5.01 5.08 12.28
C THR A 65 -6.15 4.44 13.06
N HIS A 66 -5.87 3.92 14.27
CA HIS A 66 -6.89 3.36 15.15
C HIS A 66 -7.80 4.46 15.73
N HIS A 67 -7.22 5.59 16.11
CA HIS A 67 -7.97 6.76 16.59
C HIS A 67 -8.92 7.30 15.51
N GLU A 68 -8.50 7.33 14.25
CA GLU A 68 -9.29 7.79 13.10
C GLU A 68 -10.27 6.73 12.56
N LYS A 69 -10.18 5.48 13.02
CA LYS A 69 -10.90 4.31 12.43
C LYS A 69 -10.63 4.12 10.93
N GLY A 70 -9.41 4.43 10.50
CA GLY A 70 -8.97 4.44 9.11
C GLY A 70 -7.61 5.14 8.99
N ALA A 71 -7.09 5.28 7.78
CA ALA A 71 -5.77 5.90 7.56
C ALA A 71 -5.87 7.24 6.82
N PHE A 72 -6.87 8.07 7.17
CA PHE A 72 -7.19 9.29 6.43
C PHE A 72 -6.00 10.25 6.42
N THR A 73 -5.46 10.61 7.59
CA THR A 73 -4.34 11.54 7.68
C THR A 73 -3.08 11.01 6.97
N PHE A 74 -2.84 9.70 7.04
CA PHE A 74 -1.74 9.06 6.33
C PHE A 74 -1.87 9.23 4.82
N TRP A 75 -3.04 8.94 4.25
CA TRP A 75 -3.27 9.06 2.80
C TRP A 75 -3.27 10.51 2.32
N SER A 76 -3.87 11.43 3.08
CA SER A 76 -3.85 12.86 2.76
C SER A 76 -2.43 13.40 2.65
N TYR A 77 -1.52 12.94 3.51
CA TYR A 77 -0.12 13.31 3.44
C TYR A 77 0.61 12.60 2.30
N ALA A 78 0.35 11.30 2.10
CA ALA A 78 1.00 10.47 1.09
C ALA A 78 0.79 11.00 -0.34
N ILE A 79 -0.39 11.50 -0.67
CA ILE A 79 -0.71 12.07 -1.99
C ILE A 79 0.16 13.29 -2.31
N GLY A 80 0.57 14.06 -1.28
CA GLY A 80 1.42 15.24 -1.45
C GLY A 80 2.93 14.95 -1.48
N LEU A 81 3.35 13.70 -1.29
CA LEU A 81 4.78 13.35 -1.25
C LEU A 81 5.36 13.30 -2.67
N PRO A 82 6.53 13.92 -2.92
CA PRO A 82 7.24 13.83 -4.20
C PRO A 82 7.99 12.49 -4.32
N LEU A 83 7.25 11.37 -4.27
CA LEU A 83 7.81 10.01 -4.32
C LEU A 83 8.68 9.76 -5.56
N PRO A 84 8.29 10.18 -6.79
CA PRO A 84 9.11 9.96 -7.98
C PRO A 84 10.46 10.70 -7.92
N SER A 85 10.52 11.82 -7.18
CA SER A 85 11.71 12.67 -7.10
C SER A 85 12.78 12.13 -6.15
N SER A 86 12.49 11.13 -5.31
CA SER A 86 13.45 10.60 -4.35
C SER A 86 13.20 9.13 -4.00
N ALA A 87 14.13 8.27 -4.40
CA ALA A 87 14.07 6.83 -4.13
C ALA A 87 14.15 6.48 -2.63
N ILE A 88 14.89 7.25 -1.81
CA ILE A 88 14.94 7.05 -0.34
C ILE A 88 13.59 7.36 0.30
N LEU A 89 12.98 8.48 -0.10
CA LEU A 89 11.63 8.86 0.32
C LEU A 89 10.63 7.76 -0.01
N SER A 90 10.65 7.25 -1.25
CA SER A 90 9.81 6.13 -1.70
C SER A 90 10.06 4.83 -0.95
N TRP A 91 11.32 4.53 -0.63
CA TRP A 91 11.68 3.37 0.18
C TRP A 91 11.09 3.46 1.60
N LYS A 92 11.22 4.63 2.23
CA LYS A 92 10.67 4.88 3.57
C LYS A 92 9.14 4.93 3.56
N PHE A 93 8.54 5.44 2.50
CA PHE A 93 7.10 5.35 2.29
C PHE A 93 6.63 3.89 2.24
N CYS A 94 7.27 3.04 1.43
CA CYS A 94 6.94 1.61 1.36
C CYS A 94 7.09 0.93 2.72
N HIS A 95 8.14 1.24 3.47
CA HIS A 95 8.35 0.71 4.82
C HIS A 95 7.23 1.12 5.78
N VAL A 96 6.90 2.42 5.88
CA VAL A 96 5.85 2.90 6.77
C VAL A 96 4.50 2.34 6.35
N LEU A 97 4.21 2.28 5.04
CA LEU A 97 2.99 1.66 4.52
C LEU A 97 2.91 0.17 4.90
N HIS A 98 4.01 -0.58 4.82
CA HIS A 98 4.03 -1.99 5.25
C HIS A 98 3.63 -2.12 6.73
N LYS A 99 4.20 -1.29 7.61
CA LYS A 99 3.83 -1.26 9.04
C LYS A 99 2.37 -0.88 9.25
N VAL A 100 1.87 0.14 8.55
CA VAL A 100 0.46 0.56 8.63
C VAL A 100 -0.49 -0.52 8.14
N LEU A 101 -0.14 -1.23 7.06
CA LEU A 101 -0.93 -2.37 6.59
C LEU A 101 -0.94 -3.49 7.63
N ARG A 102 0.20 -3.78 8.27
CA ARG A 102 0.34 -4.87 9.24
C ARG A 102 -0.42 -4.61 10.55
N ASP A 103 -0.20 -3.44 11.15
CA ASP A 103 -0.56 -3.15 12.55
C ASP A 103 -1.59 -2.00 12.69
N GLY A 104 -1.92 -1.33 11.58
CA GLY A 104 -2.90 -0.25 11.54
C GLY A 104 -4.34 -0.73 11.63
N HIS A 105 -5.27 0.22 11.58
CA HIS A 105 -6.70 -0.07 11.61
C HIS A 105 -7.13 -0.92 10.39
N PRO A 106 -8.05 -1.89 10.53
CA PRO A 106 -8.49 -2.75 9.41
C PRO A 106 -9.03 -1.98 8.19
N ASN A 107 -9.61 -0.80 8.42
CA ASN A 107 -10.11 0.09 7.36
C ASN A 107 -9.03 0.99 6.72
N VAL A 108 -7.76 0.59 6.72
CA VAL A 108 -6.75 1.24 5.88
C VAL A 108 -7.18 1.05 4.43
N SER A 109 -7.64 2.12 3.77
CA SER A 109 -8.28 2.05 2.45
C SER A 109 -7.34 1.50 1.37
N VAL A 110 -7.52 0.22 1.06
CA VAL A 110 -6.80 -0.55 0.03
C VAL A 110 -6.81 0.13 -1.36
N PRO A 111 -7.93 0.71 -1.86
CA PRO A 111 -7.93 1.33 -3.19
C PRO A 111 -6.95 2.51 -3.31
N SER A 112 -6.80 3.32 -2.26
CA SER A 112 -5.85 4.45 -2.22
C SER A 112 -4.39 3.96 -2.25
N ALA A 113 -4.10 2.86 -1.55
CA ALA A 113 -2.78 2.23 -1.57
C ALA A 113 -2.43 1.72 -2.98
N VAL A 114 -3.34 0.98 -3.61
CA VAL A 114 -3.13 0.39 -4.94
C VAL A 114 -2.93 1.46 -5.99
N SER A 115 -3.79 2.50 -6.02
CA SER A 115 -3.67 3.60 -6.96
C SER A 115 -2.31 4.30 -6.84
N LEU A 116 -1.93 4.72 -5.64
CA LEU A 116 -0.69 5.46 -5.42
C LEU A 116 0.57 4.61 -5.73
N LEU A 117 0.54 3.32 -5.38
CA LEU A 117 1.64 2.38 -5.69
C LEU A 117 1.77 2.13 -7.21
N LEU A 118 0.66 1.97 -7.93
CA LEU A 118 0.66 1.77 -9.38
C LEU A 118 1.10 3.03 -10.15
N HIS A 119 0.62 4.21 -9.75
CA HIS A 119 1.08 5.47 -10.33
C HIS A 119 2.58 5.69 -10.08
N GLY A 120 3.05 5.45 -8.85
CA GLY A 120 4.47 5.55 -8.51
C GLY A 120 5.35 4.58 -9.31
N GLN A 121 4.90 3.35 -9.59
CA GLN A 121 5.67 2.40 -10.40
C GLN A 121 5.90 2.87 -11.84
N GLY A 122 4.90 3.49 -12.49
CA GLY A 122 5.03 3.98 -13.86
C GLY A 122 6.10 5.07 -13.99
N GLU A 123 6.16 5.99 -13.02
CA GLU A 123 7.07 7.14 -13.04
C GLU A 123 8.49 6.79 -12.55
N ILE A 124 8.61 5.93 -11.54
CA ILE A 124 9.90 5.46 -11.03
C ILE A 124 10.57 4.53 -12.05
N SER A 125 9.81 3.65 -12.72
CA SER A 125 10.36 2.77 -13.76
C SER A 125 10.83 3.55 -15.00
N GLY A 126 10.11 4.61 -15.38
CA GLY A 126 10.47 5.45 -16.54
C GLY A 126 11.69 6.35 -16.32
N SER A 127 11.96 6.78 -15.09
CA SER A 127 13.12 7.64 -14.75
C SER A 127 14.42 6.86 -14.47
N CYS A 128 14.31 5.60 -14.04
CA CYS A 128 15.45 4.72 -13.71
C CYS A 128 16.01 3.90 -14.89
N GLN A 129 15.44 4.00 -16.10
CA GLN A 129 15.86 3.22 -17.28
C GLN A 129 16.93 3.91 -18.15
N HIS A 130 17.45 5.06 -17.73
CA HIS A 130 18.53 5.73 -18.47
C HIS A 130 19.89 5.05 -18.20
N PRO A 131 20.66 4.65 -19.24
CA PRO A 131 21.97 3.97 -19.09
C PRO A 131 23.06 4.79 -18.38
N SER A 132 22.80 6.07 -18.08
CA SER A 132 23.73 7.03 -17.44
C SER A 132 23.40 7.33 -15.97
N GLY A 133 22.46 6.60 -15.35
CA GLY A 133 22.12 6.74 -13.93
C GLY A 133 23.30 6.40 -13.01
N HIS A 134 23.83 7.40 -12.30
CA HIS A 134 24.90 7.24 -11.31
C HIS A 134 24.55 6.20 -10.23
N LEU A 135 25.57 5.69 -9.51
CA LEU A 135 25.55 4.73 -8.39
C LEU A 135 24.43 4.88 -7.32
N HIS A 136 23.68 5.98 -7.34
CA HIS A 136 22.59 6.33 -6.43
C HIS A 136 21.23 5.66 -6.78
N ASP A 137 21.11 5.03 -7.96
CA ASP A 137 19.86 4.38 -8.41
C ASP A 137 19.58 2.99 -7.76
N ARG A 138 20.34 2.62 -6.72
CA ARG A 138 20.14 1.32 -6.05
C ARG A 138 18.82 1.24 -5.28
N TYR A 139 18.34 2.35 -4.71
CA TYR A 139 17.04 2.40 -4.05
C TYR A 139 15.88 2.30 -5.04
N GLY A 140 16.00 2.81 -6.27
CA GLY A 140 14.94 2.73 -7.27
C GLY A 140 14.54 1.29 -7.57
N GLN A 141 15.54 0.42 -7.77
CA GLN A 141 15.33 -1.03 -7.92
C GLN A 141 14.64 -1.64 -6.68
N LEU A 142 15.10 -1.29 -5.47
CA LEU A 142 14.51 -1.82 -4.23
C LEU A 142 13.05 -1.38 -4.07
N VAL A 143 12.75 -0.11 -4.39
CA VAL A 143 11.39 0.43 -4.34
C VAL A 143 10.48 -0.32 -5.30
N SER A 144 10.89 -0.55 -6.54
CA SER A 144 10.10 -1.32 -7.52
C SER A 144 9.73 -2.71 -6.99
N ILE A 145 10.70 -3.42 -6.41
CA ILE A 145 10.50 -4.75 -5.81
C ILE A 145 9.58 -4.68 -4.60
N TYR A 146 9.76 -3.68 -3.72
CA TYR A 146 8.96 -3.51 -2.53
C TYR A 146 7.51 -3.14 -2.88
N THR A 147 7.28 -2.26 -3.85
CA THR A 147 5.94 -1.93 -4.31
C THR A 147 5.21 -3.16 -4.84
N ARG A 148 5.90 -4.04 -5.59
CA ARG A 148 5.30 -5.32 -6.03
C ARG A 148 4.92 -6.19 -4.84
N LEU A 149 5.78 -6.30 -3.83
CA LEU A 149 5.45 -7.02 -2.59
C LEU A 149 4.19 -6.44 -1.93
N LEU A 150 4.10 -5.12 -1.76
CA LEU A 150 2.94 -4.49 -1.13
C LEU A 150 1.65 -4.71 -1.93
N LEU A 151 1.71 -4.69 -3.26
CA LEU A 151 0.57 -5.00 -4.12
C LEU A 151 0.14 -6.46 -3.99
N THR A 152 1.09 -7.40 -3.92
CA THR A 152 0.79 -8.82 -3.65
C THR A 152 0.13 -9.01 -2.29
N LYS A 153 0.71 -8.39 -1.24
CA LYS A 153 0.15 -8.39 0.13
C LYS A 153 -1.28 -7.88 0.13
N ILE A 154 -1.52 -6.69 -0.42
CA ILE A 154 -2.85 -6.08 -0.50
C ILE A 154 -3.82 -7.00 -1.26
N SER A 155 -3.43 -7.50 -2.43
CA SER A 155 -4.28 -8.35 -3.25
C SER A 155 -4.65 -9.66 -2.54
N PHE A 156 -3.71 -10.25 -1.81
CA PHE A 156 -3.95 -11.45 -1.00
C PHE A 156 -4.98 -11.18 0.10
N HIS A 157 -4.81 -10.12 0.89
CA HIS A 157 -5.72 -9.83 2.02
C HIS A 157 -7.10 -9.33 1.58
N VAL A 158 -7.24 -8.77 0.36
CA VAL A 158 -8.55 -8.47 -0.23
C VAL A 158 -9.29 -9.75 -0.61
N LYS A 159 -8.57 -10.72 -1.19
CA LYS A 159 -9.14 -12.01 -1.61
C LYS A 159 -9.47 -12.90 -0.41
N HIS A 160 -8.65 -12.86 0.63
CA HIS A 160 -8.76 -13.72 1.81
C HIS A 160 -8.85 -12.90 3.10
N PRO A 161 -10.02 -12.28 3.38
CA PRO A 161 -10.22 -11.45 4.56
C PRO A 161 -10.12 -12.24 5.89
N GLU A 162 -10.13 -13.57 5.83
CA GLU A 162 -9.91 -14.45 6.97
C GLU A 162 -8.47 -14.36 7.51
N PHE A 163 -7.52 -13.94 6.67
CA PHE A 163 -6.15 -13.67 7.09
C PHE A 163 -6.01 -12.19 7.48
N PRO A 164 -5.78 -11.88 8.77
CA PRO A 164 -5.47 -10.52 9.18
C PRO A 164 -4.14 -10.08 8.53
N PRO A 165 -3.93 -8.77 8.32
CA PRO A 165 -2.72 -8.26 7.68
C PRO A 165 -1.38 -8.62 8.36
N GLY A 166 -1.41 -8.92 9.67
CA GLY A 166 -0.28 -9.45 10.44
C GLY A 166 0.01 -10.94 10.22
N LEU A 167 -0.84 -11.63 9.47
CA LEU A 167 -0.79 -13.07 9.17
C LEU A 167 -0.85 -13.99 10.40
N GLU A 168 -1.25 -13.48 11.57
CA GLU A 168 -1.41 -14.30 12.78
C GLU A 168 -2.77 -15.00 12.78
N VAL A 169 -2.78 -16.23 12.27
CA VAL A 169 -3.96 -17.10 12.17
C VAL A 169 -3.67 -18.45 12.81
N SER A 170 -4.68 -19.03 13.48
CA SER A 170 -4.62 -20.40 14.02
C SER A 170 -4.72 -21.45 12.92
N ASP A 171 -4.20 -22.65 13.19
CA ASP A 171 -4.30 -23.79 12.27
C ASP A 171 -5.74 -24.11 11.87
N GLU A 172 -6.69 -23.97 12.81
CA GLU A 172 -8.12 -24.20 12.56
C GLU A 172 -8.70 -23.25 11.52
N VAL A 173 -8.35 -21.95 11.61
CA VAL A 173 -8.84 -20.95 10.65
C VAL A 173 -8.18 -21.17 9.29
N LEU A 174 -6.89 -21.50 9.23
CA LEU A 174 -6.23 -21.89 7.97
C LEU A 174 -6.94 -23.08 7.31
N GLU A 175 -7.21 -24.13 8.08
CA GLU A 175 -7.88 -25.33 7.58
C GLU A 175 -9.29 -25.05 7.08
N LYS A 176 -10.02 -24.17 7.78
CA LYS A 176 -11.34 -23.69 7.38
C LYS A 176 -11.29 -22.86 6.10
N THR A 177 -10.37 -21.91 5.98
CA THR A 177 -10.22 -21.06 4.79
C THR A 177 -9.81 -21.85 3.57
N ALA A 178 -8.90 -22.82 3.73
CA ALA A 178 -8.55 -23.75 2.66
C ALA A 178 -9.73 -24.65 2.25
N GLY A 179 -10.64 -24.97 3.18
CA GLY A 179 -11.82 -25.77 2.93
C GLY A 179 -11.51 -27.21 2.54
N THR A 180 -12.46 -27.88 1.87
CA THR A 180 -12.30 -29.26 1.38
C THR A 180 -12.17 -29.35 -0.14
N ASP A 181 -12.46 -28.26 -0.86
CA ASP A 181 -12.29 -28.20 -2.31
C ASP A 181 -10.80 -28.12 -2.67
N VAL A 182 -10.34 -29.13 -3.41
CA VAL A 182 -8.96 -29.24 -3.86
C VAL A 182 -8.53 -28.02 -4.68
N ASN A 183 -9.42 -27.43 -5.48
CA ASN A 183 -9.10 -26.25 -6.28
C ASN A 183 -8.79 -25.04 -5.38
N ASN A 184 -9.56 -24.87 -4.29
CA ASN A 184 -9.33 -23.80 -3.32
C ASN A 184 -8.00 -24.00 -2.56
N ILE A 185 -7.73 -25.22 -2.09
CA ILE A 185 -6.47 -25.55 -1.41
C ILE A 185 -5.28 -25.28 -2.34
N PHE A 186 -5.39 -25.69 -3.61
CA PHE A 186 -4.37 -25.49 -4.62
C PHE A 186 -4.13 -24.00 -4.88
N GLN A 187 -5.19 -23.23 -5.15
CA GLN A 187 -5.10 -21.80 -5.41
C GLN A 187 -4.51 -21.03 -4.22
N LEU A 188 -4.99 -21.31 -3.00
CA LEU A 188 -4.47 -20.68 -1.78
C LEU A 188 -2.98 -20.99 -1.57
N THR A 189 -2.55 -22.22 -1.88
CA THR A 189 -1.13 -22.61 -1.78
C THR A 189 -0.27 -21.84 -2.76
N VAL A 190 -0.71 -21.69 -4.01
CA VAL A 190 0.00 -20.92 -5.04
C VAL A 190 0.10 -19.45 -4.64
N GLU A 191 -0.98 -18.85 -4.16
CA GLU A 191 -0.99 -17.44 -3.75
C GLU A 191 -0.11 -17.18 -2.53
N LEU A 192 -0.05 -18.10 -1.56
CA LEU A 192 0.91 -18.03 -0.45
C LEU A 192 2.36 -18.18 -0.92
N PHE A 193 2.63 -19.03 -1.92
CA PHE A 193 3.95 -19.11 -2.53
C PHE A 193 4.33 -17.82 -3.27
N ASP A 194 3.41 -17.20 -4.02
CA ASP A 194 3.66 -15.93 -4.71
C ASP A 194 4.00 -14.81 -3.73
N TYR A 195 3.30 -14.78 -2.58
CA TYR A 195 3.57 -13.85 -1.49
C TYR A 195 4.96 -14.10 -0.89
N LEU A 196 5.28 -15.34 -0.52
CA LEU A 196 6.58 -15.70 0.06
C LEU A 196 7.74 -15.40 -0.91
N ASP A 197 7.56 -15.62 -2.21
CA ASP A 197 8.57 -15.26 -3.22
C ASP A 197 8.81 -13.76 -3.29
N CYS A 198 7.77 -12.93 -3.17
CA CYS A 198 7.92 -11.49 -3.14
C CYS A 198 8.72 -11.03 -1.90
N GLU A 199 8.45 -11.62 -0.72
CA GLU A 199 9.17 -11.35 0.53
C GLU A 199 10.65 -11.73 0.41
N LEU A 200 10.91 -12.96 -0.03
CA LEU A 200 12.26 -13.47 -0.24
C LEU A 200 13.02 -12.64 -1.28
N LYS A 201 12.35 -12.20 -2.36
CA LYS A 201 12.98 -11.37 -3.39
C LYS A 201 13.41 -10.01 -2.87
N LEU A 202 12.61 -9.39 -2.02
CA LEU A 202 12.98 -8.13 -1.37
C LEU A 202 14.21 -8.33 -0.47
N SER A 203 14.21 -9.37 0.37
CA SER A 203 15.33 -9.68 1.26
C SER A 203 16.65 -9.93 0.50
N GLU A 204 16.60 -10.73 -0.55
CA GLU A 204 17.74 -11.04 -1.42
C GLU A 204 18.32 -9.75 -2.03
N SER A 205 17.43 -8.90 -2.57
CA SER A 205 17.82 -7.67 -3.25
C SER A 205 18.44 -6.67 -2.30
N VAL A 206 17.89 -6.52 -1.08
CA VAL A 206 18.49 -5.68 -0.03
C VAL A 206 19.89 -6.21 0.31
N PHE A 207 20.05 -7.50 0.60
CA PHE A 207 21.35 -8.05 0.97
C PHE A 207 22.40 -7.97 -0.13
N ARG A 208 22.00 -8.09 -1.40
CA ARG A 208 22.91 -7.96 -2.54
C ARG A 208 23.51 -6.54 -2.63
N GLN A 209 22.79 -5.54 -2.15
CA GLN A 209 23.23 -4.14 -2.14
C GLN A 209 24.02 -3.75 -0.88
N LEU A 210 24.18 -4.66 0.09
CA LEU A 210 24.94 -4.42 1.31
C LEU A 210 26.36 -5.00 1.19
N ASN A 211 27.37 -4.17 1.45
CA ASN A 211 28.75 -4.64 1.62
C ASN A 211 28.83 -5.59 2.82
N THR A 212 29.30 -6.82 2.60
CA THR A 212 29.08 -7.99 3.48
C THR A 212 29.92 -8.01 4.77
N SER A 213 30.45 -6.87 5.23
CA SER A 213 31.18 -6.81 6.50
C SER A 213 30.24 -6.59 7.70
N MET A 214 30.36 -7.40 8.75
CA MET A 214 29.50 -7.36 9.94
C MET A 214 29.46 -5.99 10.66
N ALA A 215 30.55 -5.23 10.60
CA ALA A 215 30.69 -3.90 11.21
C ALA A 215 29.84 -2.79 10.53
N VAL A 216 29.36 -3.02 9.30
CA VAL A 216 28.61 -2.04 8.50
C VAL A 216 27.13 -1.96 8.89
N SER A 217 26.61 -2.93 9.67
CA SER A 217 25.22 -2.95 10.15
C SER A 217 24.85 -1.82 11.13
N GLN A 218 25.84 -1.07 11.62
CA GLN A 218 25.63 0.09 12.50
C GLN A 218 25.56 1.42 11.76
N MET A 219 25.88 1.44 10.45
CA MET A 219 25.75 2.67 9.66
C MET A 219 24.28 3.00 9.44
N SER A 220 23.90 4.26 9.69
CA SER A 220 22.52 4.77 9.52
C SER A 220 21.92 4.41 8.15
N ALA A 221 22.70 4.59 7.07
CA ALA A 221 22.29 4.27 5.71
C ALA A 221 21.98 2.77 5.50
N VAL A 222 22.71 1.89 6.18
CA VAL A 222 22.52 0.43 6.10
C VAL A 222 21.29 0.03 6.90
N GLN A 223 21.11 0.61 8.09
CA GLN A 223 19.90 0.40 8.89
C GLN A 223 18.65 0.88 8.17
N CYS A 224 18.74 1.98 7.41
CA CYS A 224 17.64 2.43 6.55
C CYS A 224 17.21 1.35 5.53
N ARG A 225 18.14 0.56 4.99
CA ARG A 225 17.85 -0.56 4.08
C ARG A 225 17.41 -1.83 4.81
N LEU A 226 17.95 -2.08 6.00
CA LEU A 226 17.64 -3.28 6.79
C LEU A 226 16.29 -3.20 7.50
N ALA A 227 15.86 -2.02 7.94
CA ALA A 227 14.67 -1.85 8.77
C ALA A 227 13.41 -2.53 8.21
N PRO A 228 13.10 -2.43 6.90
CA PRO A 228 11.92 -3.09 6.34
C PRO A 228 11.95 -4.61 6.42
N LEU A 229 13.15 -5.21 6.50
CA LEU A 229 13.28 -6.66 6.59
C LEU A 229 12.76 -7.22 7.91
N ILE A 230 12.52 -6.39 8.94
CA ILE A 230 11.84 -6.84 10.16
C ILE A 230 10.43 -7.32 9.82
N GLN A 231 9.67 -6.57 9.03
CA GLN A 231 8.32 -6.97 8.60
C GLN A 231 8.38 -8.22 7.70
N VAL A 232 9.34 -8.24 6.75
CA VAL A 232 9.58 -9.40 5.87
C VAL A 232 9.86 -10.67 6.68
N ILE A 233 10.63 -10.59 7.76
CA ILE A 233 10.93 -11.74 8.64
C ILE A 233 9.65 -12.23 9.34
N GLN A 234 8.84 -11.31 9.87
CA GLN A 234 7.59 -11.65 10.53
C GLN A 234 6.59 -12.31 9.56
N ASP A 235 6.45 -11.78 8.35
CA ASP A 235 5.56 -12.33 7.31
C ASP A 235 6.06 -13.69 6.81
N CYS A 236 7.35 -13.82 6.48
CA CYS A 236 7.98 -15.08 6.07
C CYS A 236 7.74 -16.22 7.08
N SER A 237 7.78 -15.92 8.38
CA SER A 237 7.58 -16.90 9.45
C SER A 237 6.20 -17.57 9.37
N HIS A 238 5.17 -16.76 9.15
CA HIS A 238 3.79 -17.22 9.02
C HIS A 238 3.55 -17.91 7.68
N LEU A 239 3.98 -17.27 6.58
CA LEU A 239 3.84 -17.81 5.23
C LEU A 239 4.48 -19.20 5.12
N TYR A 240 5.70 -19.40 5.65
CA TYR A 240 6.34 -20.71 5.66
C TYR A 240 5.52 -21.77 6.42
N HIS A 241 5.01 -21.42 7.60
CA HIS A 241 4.23 -22.36 8.39
C HIS A 241 2.94 -22.78 7.66
N TYR A 242 2.24 -21.82 7.04
CA TYR A 242 1.03 -22.10 6.24
C TYR A 242 1.34 -22.90 4.98
N SER A 243 2.43 -22.58 4.29
CA SER A 243 2.93 -23.35 3.16
C SER A 243 3.16 -24.81 3.53
N VAL A 244 3.80 -25.11 4.67
CA VAL A 244 4.00 -26.50 5.11
C VAL A 244 2.67 -27.21 5.34
N LYS A 245 1.75 -26.59 6.10
CA LYS A 245 0.42 -27.16 6.40
C LYS A 245 -0.38 -27.46 5.13
N LEU A 246 -0.45 -26.51 4.20
CA LEU A 246 -1.18 -26.67 2.95
C LEU A 246 -0.53 -27.68 2.01
N MET A 247 0.80 -27.76 1.98
CA MET A 247 1.50 -28.78 1.20
C MET A 247 1.17 -30.21 1.70
N PHE A 248 1.14 -30.43 3.02
CA PHE A 248 0.67 -31.71 3.56
C PHE A 248 -0.81 -31.97 3.21
N LYS A 249 -1.66 -30.94 3.27
CA LYS A 249 -3.08 -31.04 2.91
C LYS A 249 -3.26 -31.42 1.42
N LEU A 250 -2.54 -30.77 0.51
CA LEU A 250 -2.53 -31.12 -0.92
C LEU A 250 -2.10 -32.57 -1.13
N HIS A 251 -1.04 -33.00 -0.45
CA HIS A 251 -0.57 -34.39 -0.54
C HIS A 251 -1.55 -35.43 0.02
N SER A 252 -2.50 -35.02 0.87
CA SER A 252 -3.59 -35.90 1.32
C SER A 252 -4.72 -36.05 0.29
N CYS A 253 -4.81 -35.15 -0.69
CA CYS A 253 -5.91 -35.09 -1.66
C CYS A 253 -5.48 -35.34 -3.11
N LEU A 254 -4.18 -35.23 -3.43
CA LEU A 254 -3.66 -35.32 -4.79
C LEU A 254 -2.47 -36.28 -4.89
N PRO A 255 -2.29 -36.95 -6.05
CA PRO A 255 -1.11 -37.79 -6.29
C PRO A 255 0.20 -37.01 -6.23
N ALA A 256 1.27 -37.69 -5.81
CA ALA A 256 2.60 -37.09 -5.70
C ALA A 256 3.08 -36.50 -7.03
N ASP A 257 2.82 -37.17 -8.16
CA ASP A 257 3.29 -36.72 -9.48
C ASP A 257 2.69 -35.36 -9.87
N THR A 258 1.42 -35.12 -9.53
CA THR A 258 0.73 -33.84 -9.77
C THR A 258 1.36 -32.68 -8.99
N LEU A 259 1.94 -32.96 -7.82
CA LEU A 259 2.50 -31.96 -6.90
C LEU A 259 4.01 -31.76 -7.05
N GLN A 260 4.66 -32.33 -8.06
CA GLN A 260 6.11 -32.22 -8.25
C GLN A 260 6.57 -30.75 -8.31
N GLY A 261 5.93 -29.92 -9.14
CA GLY A 261 6.27 -28.49 -9.24
C GLY A 261 6.06 -27.70 -7.93
N HIS A 262 5.08 -28.08 -7.11
CA HIS A 262 4.85 -27.46 -5.81
C HIS A 262 5.96 -27.80 -4.82
N ARG A 263 6.38 -29.07 -4.82
CA ARG A 263 7.54 -29.49 -4.03
C ARG A 263 8.78 -28.74 -4.47
N ASP A 264 9.09 -28.70 -5.76
CA ASP A 264 10.31 -28.05 -6.27
C ASP A 264 10.35 -26.57 -5.86
N ARG A 265 9.24 -25.84 -6.07
CA ARG A 265 9.10 -24.44 -5.62
C ARG A 265 9.27 -24.28 -4.11
N PHE A 266 8.62 -25.14 -3.32
CA PHE A 266 8.78 -25.12 -1.86
C PHE A 266 10.23 -25.35 -1.43
N HIS A 267 10.96 -26.28 -2.05
CA HIS A 267 12.35 -26.55 -1.71
C HIS A 267 13.26 -25.34 -2.00
N GLU A 268 13.02 -24.62 -3.09
CA GLU A 268 13.71 -23.37 -3.40
C GLU A 268 13.41 -22.27 -2.40
N GLN A 269 12.12 -22.07 -2.06
CA GLN A 269 11.68 -21.12 -1.04
C GLN A 269 12.29 -21.45 0.33
N PHE A 270 12.26 -22.72 0.75
CA PHE A 270 12.86 -23.17 2.00
C PHE A 270 14.35 -22.86 2.06
N ARG A 271 15.09 -23.15 0.98
CA ARG A 271 16.53 -22.86 0.90
C ARG A 271 16.82 -21.37 1.03
N SER A 272 16.07 -20.55 0.29
CA SER A 272 16.19 -19.09 0.31
C SER A 272 15.84 -18.52 1.70
N LEU A 273 14.75 -18.99 2.31
CA LEU A 273 14.31 -18.57 3.63
C LEU A 273 15.30 -18.98 4.74
N LYS A 274 15.81 -20.21 4.71
CA LYS A 274 16.84 -20.69 5.66
C LYS A 274 18.10 -19.84 5.57
N ASN A 275 18.55 -19.52 4.36
CA ASN A 275 19.70 -18.64 4.14
C ASN A 275 19.43 -17.21 4.63
N PHE A 276 18.24 -16.68 4.36
CA PHE A 276 17.82 -15.37 4.85
C PHE A 276 17.83 -15.33 6.39
N PHE A 277 17.09 -16.20 7.06
CA PHE A 277 16.97 -16.21 8.51
C PHE A 277 18.33 -16.41 9.18
N LYS A 278 19.18 -17.29 8.65
CA LYS A 278 20.55 -17.46 9.13
C LYS A 278 21.34 -16.15 9.04
N LYS A 279 21.41 -15.54 7.86
CA LYS A 279 22.16 -14.30 7.62
C LYS A 279 21.64 -13.15 8.48
N ALA A 280 20.31 -12.99 8.59
CA ALA A 280 19.69 -11.97 9.41
C ALA A 280 19.98 -12.21 10.90
N SER A 281 19.89 -13.45 11.37
CA SER A 281 20.14 -13.81 12.78
C SER A 281 21.59 -13.54 13.22
N ASP A 282 22.55 -13.52 12.30
CA ASP A 282 23.95 -13.23 12.59
C ASP A 282 24.24 -11.71 12.66
N MET A 283 23.38 -10.86 12.11
CA MET A 283 23.57 -9.40 12.10
C MET A 283 23.20 -8.76 13.45
N LEU A 284 24.09 -7.91 13.95
CA LEU A 284 23.89 -7.19 15.22
C LEU A 284 22.64 -6.30 15.22
N TYR A 285 22.28 -5.74 14.05
CA TYR A 285 21.07 -4.93 13.89
C TYR A 285 19.82 -5.70 14.30
N PHE A 286 19.58 -6.88 13.73
CA PHE A 286 18.39 -7.68 14.06
C PHE A 286 18.46 -8.26 15.46
N LYS A 287 19.63 -8.76 15.92
CA LYS A 287 19.80 -9.32 17.28
C LYS A 287 19.33 -8.39 18.41
N ARG A 288 19.41 -7.07 18.21
CA ARG A 288 18.98 -6.07 19.18
C ARG A 288 17.48 -5.78 19.14
N LEU A 289 16.82 -6.06 18.02
CA LEU A 289 15.44 -5.63 17.75
C LEU A 289 14.46 -6.80 17.77
N ILE A 290 14.86 -7.98 17.32
CA ILE A 290 14.00 -9.16 17.19
C ILE A 290 14.79 -10.46 17.45
N GLN A 291 14.09 -11.49 17.91
CA GLN A 291 14.58 -12.86 17.94
C GLN A 291 14.07 -13.61 16.70
N ILE A 292 15.00 -14.00 15.83
CA ILE A 292 14.70 -14.72 14.60
C ILE A 292 14.77 -16.22 14.87
N PRO A 293 13.72 -17.01 14.54
CA PRO A 293 13.70 -18.44 14.77
C PRO A 293 14.70 -19.16 13.85
N ARG A 294 15.26 -20.28 14.33
CA ARG A 294 16.06 -21.19 13.50
C ARG A 294 15.15 -22.16 12.78
N LEU A 295 15.29 -22.26 11.47
CA LEU A 295 14.61 -23.26 10.66
C LEU A 295 15.30 -24.63 10.77
N PRO A 296 14.56 -25.74 10.54
CA PRO A 296 15.13 -27.08 10.58
C PRO A 296 16.25 -27.27 9.54
N GLU A 297 17.08 -28.31 9.74
CA GLU A 297 18.20 -28.55 8.84
C GLU A 297 17.76 -28.99 7.43
N SER A 298 16.75 -29.84 7.35
CA SER A 298 16.13 -30.30 6.10
C SER A 298 14.67 -29.84 6.00
N PRO A 299 14.15 -29.64 4.78
CA PRO A 299 12.72 -29.37 4.60
C PRO A 299 11.86 -30.59 5.03
N PRO A 300 10.58 -30.38 5.40
CA PRO A 300 9.66 -31.48 5.70
C PRO A 300 9.51 -32.44 4.51
N ASN A 301 9.41 -33.74 4.79
CA ASN A 301 9.11 -34.74 3.76
C ASN A 301 7.60 -34.89 3.59
N PHE A 302 7.03 -34.23 2.59
CA PHE A 302 5.59 -34.25 2.32
C PHE A 302 5.02 -35.61 1.90
N LEU A 303 5.87 -36.56 1.50
CA LEU A 303 5.45 -37.93 1.18
C LEU A 303 5.26 -38.79 2.43
N ARG A 304 5.68 -38.30 3.61
CA ARG A 304 5.53 -38.95 4.89
C ARG A 304 4.61 -38.13 5.78
N ALA A 305 3.33 -38.48 5.83
CA ALA A 305 2.33 -37.74 6.62
C ALA A 305 2.74 -37.51 8.09
N SER A 306 3.44 -38.48 8.73
CA SER A 306 3.91 -38.33 10.10
C SER A 306 4.95 -37.22 10.29
N ALA A 307 5.63 -36.77 9.22
CA ALA A 307 6.59 -35.67 9.28
C ALA A 307 5.91 -34.32 9.61
N LEU A 308 4.59 -34.21 9.44
CA LEU A 308 3.85 -33.03 9.89
C LEU A 308 3.89 -32.87 11.42
N ALA A 309 3.94 -33.97 12.17
CA ALA A 309 4.04 -33.91 13.64
C ALA A 309 5.41 -33.39 14.12
N GLU A 310 6.43 -33.43 13.26
CA GLU A 310 7.77 -32.89 13.53
C GLU A 310 7.86 -31.39 13.20
N HIS A 311 6.85 -30.82 12.51
CA HIS A 311 6.84 -29.42 12.11
C HIS A 311 6.52 -28.50 13.29
N VAL A 312 7.39 -27.51 13.52
CA VAL A 312 7.21 -26.48 14.54
C VAL A 312 7.05 -25.13 13.85
N LYS A 313 5.96 -24.41 14.17
CA LYS A 313 5.73 -23.04 13.68
C LYS A 313 6.92 -22.16 14.10
N PRO A 314 7.65 -21.54 13.15
CA PRO A 314 8.66 -20.56 13.52
C PRO A 314 7.96 -19.34 14.12
N VAL A 315 8.42 -18.90 15.29
CA VAL A 315 7.88 -17.72 15.99
C VAL A 315 8.98 -16.67 16.04
N VAL A 316 8.70 -15.50 15.48
CA VAL A 316 9.56 -14.32 15.58
C VAL A 316 9.12 -13.53 16.80
N VAL A 317 10.01 -13.33 17.76
CA VAL A 317 9.71 -12.58 18.98
C VAL A 317 10.24 -11.17 18.84
N ILE A 318 9.39 -10.17 19.07
CA ILE A 318 9.80 -8.79 19.24
C ILE A 318 9.80 -8.53 20.76
N PRO A 319 10.94 -8.18 21.38
CA PRO A 319 10.96 -7.78 22.78
C PRO A 319 10.01 -6.59 23.00
N GLU A 320 9.19 -6.64 24.07
CA GLU A 320 8.39 -5.48 24.46
C GLU A 320 9.33 -4.34 24.85
N GLU A 321 9.20 -3.19 24.19
CA GLU A 321 9.89 -1.97 24.60
C GLU A 321 9.37 -1.56 25.99
N ALA A 322 10.29 -1.34 26.94
CA ALA A 322 9.96 -0.65 28.18
C ALA A 322 9.28 0.68 27.82
N PRO A 323 8.24 1.12 28.56
CA PRO A 323 7.60 2.40 28.28
C PRO A 323 8.67 3.49 28.38
N GLU A 324 9.06 4.06 27.24
CA GLU A 324 9.85 5.28 27.22
C GLU A 324 8.95 6.35 27.85
N ASP A 325 9.35 6.86 29.02
CA ASP A 325 8.76 8.07 29.59
C ASP A 325 8.77 9.13 28.48
N GLU A 326 7.60 9.68 28.17
CA GLU A 326 7.46 10.75 27.19
C GLU A 326 8.26 11.96 27.69
N GLU A 327 9.56 12.02 27.40
CA GLU A 327 10.32 13.24 27.62
C GLU A 327 9.67 14.32 26.76
N PRO A 328 9.22 15.44 27.36
CA PRO A 328 8.72 16.55 26.58
C PRO A 328 9.86 16.98 25.65
N GLU A 329 9.63 16.95 24.34
CA GLU A 329 10.59 17.46 23.37
C GLU A 329 10.94 18.89 23.81
N ASN A 330 12.19 19.10 24.27
CA ASN A 330 12.66 20.41 24.71
C ASN A 330 12.32 21.44 23.63
N LEU A 331 11.50 22.41 24.03
CA LEU A 331 11.23 23.64 23.30
C LEU A 331 12.58 24.22 22.87
N ILE A 332 12.75 24.48 21.59
CA ILE A 332 13.90 25.24 21.10
C ILE A 332 13.71 26.67 21.63
N GLU A 333 14.27 26.95 22.80
CA GLU A 333 14.44 28.30 23.31
C GLU A 333 15.54 28.98 22.49
N ILE A 334 15.15 29.96 21.68
CA ILE A 334 16.07 30.90 21.05
C ILE A 334 16.54 31.85 22.15
N SER A 335 17.56 31.44 22.90
CA SER A 335 18.26 32.31 23.84
C SER A 335 19.48 32.93 23.16
N THR A 336 19.41 34.25 23.11
CA THR A 336 20.41 35.22 22.65
C THR A 336 21.78 34.96 23.28
N THR A 337 22.82 34.79 22.45
CA THR A 337 24.20 35.01 22.87
C THR A 337 24.68 36.33 22.26
N SER A 338 25.02 37.23 23.18
CA SER A 338 25.59 38.55 22.97
C SER A 338 27.03 38.45 22.47
N THR A 339 27.35 39.06 21.33
CA THR A 339 28.69 39.60 21.05
C THR A 339 28.62 40.77 20.06
N THR A 340 28.67 41.98 20.61
CA THR A 340 29.17 43.27 20.06
C THR A 340 28.86 43.70 18.60
N GLU A 341 28.05 44.75 18.46
CA GLU A 341 28.06 45.69 17.32
C GLU A 341 29.28 46.67 17.39
N PRO A 342 29.60 47.43 16.32
CA PRO A 342 28.90 48.69 16.08
C PRO A 342 28.47 48.97 14.61
N GLN A 343 27.15 49.10 14.43
CA GLN A 343 26.38 50.20 13.82
C GLN A 343 26.92 50.93 12.55
N VAL A 344 26.18 50.82 11.43
CA VAL A 344 25.68 51.96 10.60
C VAL A 344 24.36 51.53 9.91
N GLY A 345 23.31 52.35 10.00
CA GLY A 345 21.91 51.96 9.79
C GLY A 345 21.25 52.19 8.42
N GLY A 346 20.01 51.69 8.32
CA GLY A 346 19.04 51.83 7.21
C GLY A 346 18.05 50.66 7.21
N PRO A 347 16.73 50.85 6.99
CA PRO A 347 15.69 49.93 7.45
C PRO A 347 15.58 48.67 6.58
N VAL A 348 15.71 47.49 7.19
CA VAL A 348 15.51 46.20 6.52
C VAL A 348 14.11 45.68 6.85
N ALA A 349 13.34 45.45 5.79
CA ALA A 349 11.99 44.94 5.82
C ALA A 349 11.86 43.65 6.64
N ALA A 350 10.77 43.56 7.40
CA ALA A 350 10.33 42.34 8.04
C ALA A 350 10.20 41.23 6.98
N ALA A 351 11.00 40.17 7.11
CA ALA A 351 10.80 38.93 6.36
C ALA A 351 9.59 38.21 6.96
N THR A 352 8.42 38.67 6.53
CA THR A 352 7.14 37.96 6.58
C THR A 352 7.36 36.61 5.93
N TRP A 353 7.17 35.51 6.67
CA TRP A 353 7.17 34.17 6.10
C TRP A 353 5.94 34.09 5.20
N ASP A 354 6.22 34.18 3.91
CA ASP A 354 5.25 34.45 2.88
C ASP A 354 4.14 33.40 2.88
N GLN A 355 2.92 33.92 2.79
CA GLN A 355 1.62 33.27 2.83
C GLN A 355 1.04 32.91 1.44
N PRO A 356 1.77 32.71 0.31
CA PRO A 356 1.12 32.58 -0.99
C PRO A 356 0.62 31.16 -1.27
N ALA A 357 1.20 30.11 -0.69
CA ALA A 357 0.91 28.73 -1.09
C ALA A 357 -0.40 28.15 -0.52
N PHE A 358 -0.95 28.71 0.56
CA PHE A 358 -2.21 28.27 1.15
C PHE A 358 -3.38 29.08 0.60
N VAL A 359 -3.24 30.41 0.52
CA VAL A 359 -4.26 31.31 -0.03
C VAL A 359 -4.49 31.07 -1.53
N HIS A 360 -3.42 30.77 -2.29
CA HIS A 360 -3.56 30.40 -3.71
C HIS A 360 -4.26 29.05 -3.90
N ARG A 361 -4.14 28.12 -2.94
CA ARG A 361 -4.84 26.82 -2.98
C ARG A 361 -6.33 26.99 -2.67
N ASP A 362 -6.68 27.80 -1.67
CA ASP A 362 -8.09 28.07 -1.34
C ASP A 362 -8.80 28.84 -2.47
N ALA A 363 -8.12 29.83 -3.07
CA ALA A 363 -8.64 30.55 -4.24
C ALA A 363 -8.80 29.64 -5.47
N GLN A 364 -7.90 28.67 -5.66
CA GLN A 364 -8.00 27.69 -6.74
C GLN A 364 -9.16 26.70 -6.51
N ILE A 365 -9.41 26.29 -5.26
CA ILE A 365 -10.55 25.46 -4.88
C ILE A 365 -11.87 26.20 -5.12
N GLU A 366 -11.94 27.48 -4.75
CA GLU A 366 -13.15 28.30 -4.95
C GLU A 366 -13.41 28.54 -6.45
N SER A 367 -12.37 28.79 -7.24
CA SER A 367 -12.46 28.92 -8.70
C SER A 367 -12.98 27.64 -9.36
N LEU A 368 -12.42 26.47 -8.99
CA LEU A 368 -12.83 25.17 -9.54
C LEU A 368 -14.27 24.81 -9.14
N ASN A 369 -14.69 25.12 -7.90
CA ASN A 369 -16.07 24.88 -7.47
C ASN A 369 -17.08 25.71 -8.27
N LYS A 370 -16.74 26.97 -8.56
CA LYS A 370 -17.58 27.86 -9.38
C LYS A 370 -17.67 27.40 -10.84
N GLU A 371 -16.58 26.86 -11.39
CA GLU A 371 -16.55 26.27 -12.73
C GLU A 371 -17.41 25.00 -12.81
N VAL A 372 -17.35 24.13 -11.80
CA VAL A 372 -18.20 22.94 -11.70
C VAL A 372 -19.69 23.30 -11.61
N GLU A 373 -20.06 24.35 -10.87
CA GLU A 373 -21.45 24.81 -10.81
C GLU A 373 -21.93 25.39 -12.15
N THR A 374 -21.07 26.13 -12.84
CA THR A 374 -21.36 26.71 -14.16
C THR A 374 -21.59 25.61 -15.20
N LEU A 375 -20.69 24.62 -15.26
CA LEU A 375 -20.81 23.47 -16.17
C LEU A 375 -22.05 22.61 -15.87
N ARG A 376 -22.42 22.46 -14.59
CA ARG A 376 -23.67 21.77 -14.21
C ARG A 376 -24.91 22.54 -14.66
N ALA A 377 -24.89 23.87 -14.59
CA ALA A 377 -25.99 24.72 -15.07
C ALA A 377 -26.12 24.65 -16.61
N GLU A 378 -25.00 24.67 -17.33
CA GLU A 378 -24.96 24.52 -18.78
C GLU A 378 -25.47 23.14 -19.23
N MET A 379 -25.04 22.06 -18.58
CA MET A 379 -25.56 20.72 -18.83
C MET A 379 -27.07 20.63 -18.61
N LYS A 380 -27.61 21.33 -17.61
CA LYS A 380 -29.05 21.38 -17.34
C LYS A 380 -29.81 22.18 -18.41
N LYS A 381 -29.21 23.24 -18.94
CA LYS A 381 -29.76 24.05 -20.05
C LYS A 381 -29.77 23.28 -21.37
N ILE A 382 -28.69 22.58 -21.69
CA ILE A 382 -28.61 21.68 -22.87
C ILE A 382 -29.67 20.58 -22.77
N LYS A 383 -29.90 20.03 -21.58
CA LYS A 383 -30.96 19.04 -21.32
C LYS A 383 -32.39 19.57 -21.50
N LEU A 384 -32.58 20.89 -21.40
CA LEU A 384 -33.87 21.57 -21.58
C LEU A 384 -34.08 22.09 -23.01
N GLU A 385 -32.99 22.37 -23.74
CA GLU A 385 -33.02 22.76 -25.17
C GLU A 385 -33.28 21.56 -26.09
N VAL A 386 -33.01 20.33 -25.62
CA VAL A 386 -33.52 19.10 -26.23
C VAL A 386 -35.00 18.94 -25.85
N LYS A 387 -35.90 19.61 -26.57
CA LYS A 387 -37.34 19.34 -26.46
C LYS A 387 -37.71 18.06 -27.22
N PRO A 388 -38.41 17.10 -26.58
CA PRO A 388 -39.05 15.99 -27.26
C PRO A 388 -40.33 16.48 -27.94
N GLY A 389 -40.44 16.34 -29.26
CA GLY A 389 -41.55 16.95 -30.00
C GLY A 389 -41.92 16.26 -31.30
N TRP A 390 -42.85 15.30 -31.19
CA TRP A 390 -43.81 14.81 -32.21
C TRP A 390 -43.24 13.90 -33.30
N GLY A 391 -43.89 12.82 -33.72
CA GLY A 391 -45.22 12.28 -33.49
C GLY A 391 -45.35 11.07 -34.44
N GLY A 392 -46.09 10.04 -34.03
CA GLY A 392 -45.87 8.67 -34.51
C GLY A 392 -46.34 8.35 -35.93
N ARG A 393 -45.80 7.24 -36.45
CA ARG A 393 -46.60 6.10 -36.91
C ARG A 393 -45.71 4.90 -37.29
N THR A 394 -46.24 3.73 -36.96
CA THR A 394 -46.04 2.43 -37.61
C THR A 394 -44.61 1.91 -37.78
N GLY A 395 -44.26 0.96 -36.91
CA GLY A 395 -43.66 -0.34 -37.28
C GLY A 395 -42.28 -0.34 -37.96
N TRP A 396 -41.68 -1.54 -37.94
CA TRP A 396 -40.47 -1.92 -38.66
C TRP A 396 -39.14 -1.48 -38.02
N GLY A 397 -38.55 -2.44 -37.31
CA GLY A 397 -37.22 -3.00 -37.59
C GLY A 397 -36.00 -2.07 -37.71
N GLY A 398 -34.95 -2.44 -36.99
CA GLY A 398 -33.57 -2.16 -37.40
C GLY A 398 -32.89 -1.05 -36.61
N GLY A 399 -31.74 -1.38 -36.02
CA GLY A 399 -30.94 -0.46 -35.20
C GLY A 399 -30.13 0.58 -35.98
N LEU A 400 -29.51 1.48 -35.22
CA LEU A 400 -28.46 2.41 -35.66
C LEU A 400 -27.66 2.79 -34.41
N VAL A 401 -26.46 2.24 -34.18
CA VAL A 401 -25.13 2.71 -34.63
C VAL A 401 -24.90 4.20 -34.33
N LEU A 402 -24.11 4.48 -33.29
CA LEU A 402 -23.58 5.80 -32.96
C LEU A 402 -22.15 5.92 -33.50
N CYS A 403 -21.97 6.73 -34.54
CA CYS A 403 -20.67 7.14 -35.05
C CYS A 403 -20.10 8.26 -34.16
N CYS A 404 -18.84 8.10 -33.71
CA CYS A 404 -18.03 9.20 -33.19
C CYS A 404 -17.44 9.98 -34.39
N GLY A 405 -17.72 11.28 -34.46
CA GLY A 405 -17.01 12.21 -35.35
C GLY A 405 -15.92 12.94 -34.56
N ASN A 406 -14.69 12.90 -35.05
CA ASN A 406 -13.57 13.74 -34.60
C ASN A 406 -13.33 14.86 -35.65
N PRO A 407 -12.64 15.97 -35.31
CA PRO A 407 -12.71 17.25 -36.00
C PRO A 407 -11.85 17.33 -37.27
N GLU A 408 -12.18 18.34 -38.07
CA GLU A 408 -11.63 18.67 -39.39
C GLU A 408 -10.12 18.95 -39.42
N GLY A 409 -9.46 18.59 -40.53
CA GLY A 409 -8.15 19.13 -40.87
C GLY A 409 -7.33 18.39 -41.94
N MET A 410 -7.69 18.57 -43.22
CA MET A 410 -6.81 18.56 -44.41
C MET A 410 -6.23 17.24 -45.00
N GLN A 411 -6.43 17.15 -46.33
CA GLN A 411 -5.59 16.55 -47.40
C GLN A 411 -5.85 15.12 -47.93
N HIS A 412 -6.04 15.09 -49.26
CA HIS A 412 -5.52 14.18 -50.30
C HIS A 412 -5.68 12.64 -50.20
N GLU A 413 -6.20 12.11 -51.32
CA GLU A 413 -5.81 10.89 -52.06
C GLU A 413 -6.06 9.45 -51.54
N GLN A 414 -6.82 8.72 -52.36
CA GLN A 414 -6.63 7.34 -52.86
C GLN A 414 -6.50 6.13 -51.89
N GLY A 415 -7.62 5.37 -51.77
CA GLY A 415 -7.85 3.89 -51.59
C GLY A 415 -6.88 2.95 -50.81
N PRO A 416 -7.13 1.62 -50.73
CA PRO A 416 -8.37 0.84 -50.87
C PRO A 416 -8.80 0.11 -49.57
N ALA A 417 -9.93 -0.60 -49.65
CA ALA A 417 -10.63 -1.30 -48.59
C ALA A 417 -9.89 -2.51 -47.97
N ILE A 418 -10.09 -2.72 -46.66
CA ILE A 418 -9.95 -4.04 -46.01
C ILE A 418 -11.25 -4.37 -45.26
N GLN A 419 -11.71 -5.58 -45.55
CA GLN A 419 -12.98 -6.23 -45.25
C GLN A 419 -12.97 -6.82 -43.83
N CYS A 420 -14.02 -6.57 -43.03
CA CYS A 420 -14.30 -7.34 -41.81
C CYS A 420 -15.66 -8.03 -41.95
N CYS A 421 -15.61 -9.36 -41.98
CA CYS A 421 -16.77 -10.26 -41.96
C CYS A 421 -17.44 -10.25 -40.59
N VAL A 422 -18.77 -10.12 -40.57
CA VAL A 422 -19.62 -10.32 -39.39
C VAL A 422 -20.11 -11.77 -39.39
N LEU A 423 -19.77 -12.52 -38.34
CA LEU A 423 -20.38 -13.82 -38.03
C LEU A 423 -21.50 -13.59 -37.01
N GLY A 424 -22.74 -13.84 -37.42
CA GLY A 424 -23.93 -13.77 -36.58
C GLY A 424 -24.12 -15.00 -35.68
N PRO A 425 -24.96 -14.91 -34.64
CA PRO A 425 -25.14 -15.97 -33.65
C PRO A 425 -26.02 -17.13 -34.14
N LEU A 426 -25.63 -18.34 -33.71
CA LEU A 426 -26.24 -19.65 -34.01
C LEU A 426 -27.57 -19.89 -33.27
N PRO A 427 -28.49 -20.70 -33.83
CA PRO A 427 -29.75 -21.07 -33.20
C PRO A 427 -29.63 -22.30 -32.27
N VAL A 428 -30.49 -22.33 -31.25
CA VAL A 428 -30.64 -23.42 -30.27
C VAL A 428 -31.55 -24.52 -30.83
N PRO A 429 -31.21 -25.82 -30.74
CA PRO A 429 -32.04 -26.90 -31.25
C PRO A 429 -33.06 -27.40 -30.22
N GLY A 430 -34.30 -27.61 -30.66
CA GLY A 430 -35.31 -28.40 -29.96
C GLY A 430 -35.16 -29.88 -30.27
N CYS A 431 -35.39 -30.72 -29.25
CA CYS A 431 -35.56 -32.17 -29.39
C CYS A 431 -37.01 -32.48 -29.73
N ASP A 432 -37.23 -33.28 -30.77
CA ASP A 432 -38.12 -34.44 -30.71
C ASP A 432 -37.90 -35.36 -31.92
N SER A 433 -37.93 -36.67 -31.63
CA SER A 433 -37.80 -37.87 -32.49
C SER A 433 -36.39 -38.41 -32.71
#